data_AF-A0A091M0J6-F1
#
_entry.id   AF-A0A091M0J6-F1
#
_cell.length_a   1.000
_cell.length_b   1.000
_cell.length_c   1.000
_cell.angle_alpha   90.00
_cell.angle_beta   90.00
_cell.angle_gamma   90.00
#
_symmetry.space_group_name_H-M   'P 1'
#
loop_
_entity.id
_entity.type
_entity.pdbx_description
1 polymer ?
#
loop_
_entity_poly.entity_id
_entity_poly.type
_entity_poly.pdbx_seq_one_letter_code
_entity_poly.pdbx_strand_id
1 'polypeptide(L)'
;LGSLAKPVVLWTQQDVCKWLKKHCPHNYLIYVEAFSHHAITGRALLRLNGEKLQRMGIAHEAQRQEVLQQVLQLQVREEVRNLQLLSQASFGNVS
;
A
#
# COMPACT_ATOMS: atom_id res chain seq x y z
N LEU A 1 3.91 -7.13 22.05
CA LEU A 1 4.20 -7.50 20.64
C LEU A 1 2.88 -7.42 19.88
N GLY A 2 2.56 -6.24 19.32
CA GLY A 2 1.29 -6.03 18.62
C GLY A 2 1.17 -7.01 17.44
N SER A 3 -0.03 -7.54 17.20
CA SER A 3 -0.29 -8.52 16.15
C SER A 3 0.50 -8.17 14.89
N LEU A 4 1.33 -9.09 14.39
CA LEU A 4 2.03 -8.91 13.13
C LEU A 4 0.97 -8.69 12.04
N ALA A 5 0.63 -7.43 11.78
CA ALA A 5 -0.32 -7.08 10.74
C ALA A 5 0.13 -7.77 9.45
N LYS A 6 -0.83 -8.33 8.72
CA LYS A 6 -0.59 -9.05 7.47
C LYS A 6 0.33 -8.20 6.56
N PRO A 7 1.51 -8.69 6.14
CA PRO A 7 2.41 -7.96 5.25
C PRO A 7 1.67 -7.49 4.00
N VAL A 8 1.99 -6.29 3.52
CA VAL A 8 1.28 -5.66 2.38
C VAL A 8 1.46 -6.50 1.13
N VAL A 9 2.61 -7.14 0.94
CA VAL A 9 2.84 -8.05 -0.21
C VAL A 9 1.80 -9.19 -0.30
N LEU A 10 1.16 -9.56 0.81
CA LEU A 10 0.12 -10.59 0.87
C LEU A 10 -1.31 -10.03 0.77
N TRP A 11 -1.47 -8.71 0.70
CA TRP A 11 -2.79 -8.08 0.64
C TRP A 11 -3.52 -8.42 -0.64
N THR A 12 -4.77 -8.83 -0.47
CA THR A 12 -5.74 -8.99 -1.55
C THR A 12 -6.25 -7.62 -2.01
N GLN A 13 -6.95 -7.57 -3.15
CA GLN A 13 -7.67 -6.36 -3.57
C GLN A 13 -8.63 -5.85 -2.49
N GLN A 14 -9.29 -6.76 -1.74
CA GLN A 14 -10.19 -6.38 -0.65
C GLN A 14 -9.44 -5.69 0.49
N ASP A 15 -8.25 -6.19 0.85
CA ASP A 15 -7.40 -5.58 1.87
C ASP A 15 -6.95 -4.17 1.43
N VAL A 16 -6.60 -4.00 0.15
CA VAL A 16 -6.25 -2.70 -0.45
C VAL A 16 -7.43 -1.72 -0.40
N CYS A 17 -8.64 -2.17 -0.73
CA CYS A 17 -9.84 -1.32 -0.67
C CYS A 17 -10.17 -0.89 0.77
N LYS A 18 -10.01 -1.78 1.75
CA LYS A 18 -10.14 -1.45 3.18
C LYS A 18 -9.11 -0.42 3.62
N TRP A 19 -7.87 -0.55 3.15
CA TRP A 19 -6.81 0.41 3.41
C TRP A 19 -7.12 1.79 2.82
N LEU A 20 -7.56 1.87 1.55
CA LEU A 20 -7.98 3.13 0.93
C LEU A 20 -9.09 3.83 1.72
N LYS A 21 -10.12 3.09 2.13
CA LYS A 21 -11.21 3.64 2.95
C LYS A 21 -10.74 4.25 4.27
N LYS A 22 -9.68 3.69 4.87
CA LYS A 22 -9.11 4.16 6.13
C LYS A 22 -8.17 5.35 5.95
N HIS A 23 -7.38 5.36 4.88
CA HIS A 23 -6.25 6.27 4.70
C HIS A 23 -6.51 7.44 3.75
N CYS A 24 -7.52 7.31 2.88
CA CYS A 24 -7.98 8.35 1.97
C CYS A 24 -9.49 8.55 2.15
N PRO A 25 -9.97 9.03 3.31
CA PRO A 25 -11.40 9.06 3.63
C PRO A 25 -12.20 10.02 2.72
N HIS A 26 -11.54 11.03 2.17
CA HIS A 26 -12.13 11.94 1.20
C HIS A 26 -12.15 11.28 -0.18
N ASN A 27 -13.33 11.21 -0.82
CA ASN A 27 -13.49 10.60 -2.14
C ASN A 27 -13.05 9.12 -2.25
N TYR A 28 -12.99 8.39 -1.13
CA TYR A 28 -12.52 7.00 -1.09
C TYR A 28 -13.24 6.08 -2.08
N LEU A 29 -14.51 6.36 -2.39
CA LEU A 29 -15.29 5.59 -3.36
C LEU A 29 -14.65 5.61 -4.76
N ILE A 30 -14.17 6.77 -5.21
CA ILE A 30 -13.49 6.92 -6.51
C ILE A 30 -12.22 6.06 -6.53
N TYR A 31 -11.45 6.09 -5.45
CA TYR A 31 -10.22 5.32 -5.34
C TYR A 31 -10.50 3.82 -5.27
N VAL A 32 -11.51 3.40 -4.48
CA VAL A 32 -11.92 2.00 -4.38
C VAL A 32 -12.41 1.48 -5.72
N GLU A 33 -13.19 2.25 -6.47
CA GLU A 33 -13.65 1.89 -7.80
C GLU A 33 -12.48 1.67 -8.76
N ALA A 34 -11.59 2.66 -8.88
CA ALA A 34 -10.41 2.55 -9.76
C ALA A 34 -9.52 1.36 -9.38
N PHE A 35 -9.20 1.19 -8.09
CA PHE A 35 -8.33 0.10 -7.63
C PHE A 35 -9.02 -1.27 -7.77
N SER A 36 -10.34 -1.33 -7.61
CA SER A 36 -11.11 -2.56 -7.82
C SER A 36 -11.12 -2.92 -9.31
N HIS A 37 -11.44 -1.97 -10.18
CA HIS A 37 -11.45 -2.16 -11.63
C HIS A 37 -10.11 -2.69 -12.15
N HIS A 38 -9.00 -2.18 -11.63
CA HIS A 38 -7.65 -2.62 -12.01
C HIS A 38 -7.10 -3.81 -11.20
N ALA A 39 -7.93 -4.45 -10.35
CA ALA A 39 -7.53 -5.58 -9.52
C ALA A 39 -6.24 -5.36 -8.71
N ILE A 40 -6.07 -4.15 -8.16
CA ILE A 40 -4.85 -3.77 -7.45
C ILE A 40 -4.71 -4.60 -6.16
N THR A 41 -3.73 -5.50 -6.15
CA THR A 41 -3.28 -6.25 -4.97
C THR A 41 -2.18 -5.49 -4.24
N GLY A 42 -1.79 -5.93 -3.04
CA GLY A 42 -0.73 -5.27 -2.28
C GLY A 42 0.63 -5.25 -2.98
N ARG A 43 0.95 -6.29 -3.78
CA ARG A 43 2.15 -6.30 -4.64
C ARG A 43 2.12 -5.18 -5.68
N ALA A 44 0.96 -4.92 -6.28
CA ALA A 44 0.79 -3.85 -7.24
C ALA A 44 0.83 -2.48 -6.55
N LEU A 45 0.16 -2.35 -5.40
CA LEU A 45 0.13 -1.15 -4.55
C LEU A 45 1.55 -0.65 -4.21
N LEU A 46 2.43 -1.57 -3.76
CA LEU A 46 3.83 -1.25 -3.43
C LEU A 46 4.68 -0.81 -4.64
N ARG A 47 4.15 -0.91 -5.86
CA ARG A 47 4.83 -0.50 -7.10
C ARG A 47 4.12 0.65 -7.82
N LEU A 48 3.06 1.21 -7.22
CA LEU A 48 2.35 2.35 -7.81
C LEU A 48 3.20 3.63 -7.73
N ASN A 49 2.96 4.51 -8.69
CA ASN A 49 3.52 5.84 -8.78
C ASN A 49 2.45 6.79 -9.36
N GLY A 50 2.72 8.09 -9.40
CA GLY A 50 1.77 9.08 -9.92
C GLY A 50 1.30 8.77 -11.34
N GLU A 51 2.21 8.40 -12.23
CA GLU A 51 1.90 8.10 -13.63
C GLU A 51 0.92 6.92 -13.77
N LYS A 52 1.09 5.86 -12.98
CA LYS A 52 0.16 4.71 -12.95
C LYS A 52 -1.20 5.09 -12.38
N LEU A 53 -1.25 5.91 -11.32
CA LEU A 53 -2.51 6.41 -10.75
C LEU A 53 -3.29 7.24 -11.79
N GLN A 54 -2.59 8.06 -12.57
CA GLN A 54 -3.20 8.82 -13.66
C GLN A 54 -3.77 7.89 -14.74
N ARG A 55 -3.03 6.85 -15.15
CA ARG A 55 -3.52 5.84 -16.11
C ARG A 55 -4.71 5.02 -15.57
N MET A 56 -4.84 4.89 -14.25
CA MET A 56 -5.98 4.26 -13.59
C MET A 56 -7.22 5.18 -13.48
N GLY A 57 -7.15 6.40 -14.03
CA GLY A 57 -8.28 7.34 -14.05
C GLY A 57 -8.28 8.38 -12.93
N ILE A 58 -7.27 8.42 -12.06
CA ILE A 58 -7.13 9.47 -11.04
C ILE A 58 -6.49 10.70 -11.68
N ALA A 59 -7.32 11.44 -12.42
CA ALA A 59 -6.89 12.54 -13.28
C ALA A 59 -6.48 13.79 -12.48
N HIS A 60 -7.25 14.16 -11.46
CA HIS A 60 -6.98 15.35 -10.66
C HIS A 60 -5.68 15.21 -9.88
N GLU A 61 -4.81 16.21 -10.00
CA GLU A 61 -3.50 16.18 -9.36
C GLU A 61 -3.58 16.12 -7.83
N ALA A 62 -4.47 16.90 -7.20
CA ALA A 62 -4.64 16.89 -5.75
C ALA A 62 -5.02 15.49 -5.22
N GLN A 63 -5.95 14.81 -5.89
CA GLN A 63 -6.37 13.44 -5.56
C GLN A 63 -5.21 12.45 -5.76
N ARG A 64 -4.48 12.58 -6.86
CA ARG A 64 -3.32 11.74 -7.14
C ARG A 64 -2.22 11.92 -6.09
N GLN A 65 -1.94 13.16 -5.67
CA GLN A 65 -0.97 13.47 -4.62
C GLN A 65 -1.39 12.89 -3.27
N GLU A 66 -2.67 12.99 -2.90
CA GLU A 66 -3.22 12.39 -1.68
C GLU A 66 -2.96 10.88 -1.65
N VAL A 67 -3.37 10.15 -2.69
CA VAL A 67 -3.20 8.70 -2.77
C VAL A 67 -1.71 8.34 -2.82
N LEU A 68 -0.90 9.05 -3.61
CA LEU A 68 0.53 8.78 -3.74
C LEU A 68 1.26 8.95 -2.39
N GLN A 69 0.91 9.99 -1.62
CA GLN A 69 1.50 10.20 -0.30
C GLN A 69 1.22 9.03 0.64
N GLN A 70 -0.01 8.51 0.66
CA GLN A 70 -0.37 7.34 1.48
C GLN A 70 0.38 6.08 1.02
N VAL A 71 0.51 5.88 -0.30
CA VAL A 71 1.26 4.74 -0.86
C VAL A 71 2.74 4.80 -0.48
N LEU A 72 3.38 5.96 -0.59
CA LEU A 72 4.79 6.14 -0.22
C LEU A 72 5.02 5.87 1.28
N GLN A 73 4.12 6.37 2.14
CA GLN A 73 4.19 6.06 3.57
C GLN A 73 4.06 4.57 3.87
N LEU A 74 3.19 3.87 3.14
CA LEU A 74 3.02 2.42 3.27
C LEU A 74 4.26 1.66 2.83
N GLN A 75 4.86 2.05 1.70
CA GLN A 75 6.12 1.46 1.20
C GLN A 75 7.25 1.62 2.22
N VAL A 76 7.46 2.83 2.76
CA VAL A 76 8.50 3.07 3.78
C VAL A 76 8.28 2.21 5.01
N ARG A 77 7.03 2.09 5.49
CA ARG A 77 6.70 1.23 6.64
C ARG A 77 7.02 -0.24 6.39
N GLU A 78 6.71 -0.75 5.20
CA GLU A 78 7.01 -2.14 4.84
C GLU A 78 8.51 -2.37 4.67
N GLU A 79 9.26 -1.43 4.08
CA GLU A 79 10.71 -1.52 3.97
C GLU A 79 11.38 -1.54 5.36
N VAL A 80 10.97 -0.65 6.28
CA VAL A 80 11.46 -0.66 7.67
C VAL A 80 11.17 -1.99 8.35
N ARG A 81 9.95 -2.52 8.19
CA ARG A 81 9.58 -3.82 8.74
C ARG A 81 10.43 -4.95 8.15
N ASN A 82 10.65 -4.96 6.84
CA ASN A 82 11.46 -5.97 6.16
C ASN A 82 12.92 -5.94 6.64
N LEU A 83 13.50 -4.74 6.77
CA LEU A 83 14.86 -4.57 7.31
C LEU A 83 14.96 -5.07 8.76
N GLN A 84 13.95 -4.80 9.60
CA GLN A 84 13.90 -5.30 10.98
C GLN A 84 13.76 -6.83 11.05
N LEU A 85 13.04 -7.45 10.12
CA LEU A 85 12.91 -8.91 10.05
C LEU A 85 14.22 -9.55 9.55
N LEU A 86 14.87 -8.95 8.55
CA LEU A 86 16.16 -9.42 8.04
C LEU A 86 17.25 -9.33 9.09
N SER A 87 17.30 -8.24 9.87
CA SER A 87 18.27 -8.12 10.96
C SER A 87 18.03 -9.21 12.01
N GLN A 88 16.78 -9.42 12.45
CA GLN A 88 16.44 -10.48 13.39
C GLN A 88 16.78 -11.88 12.88
N ALA A 89 16.50 -12.19 11.62
CA ALA A 89 16.85 -13.47 11.01
C ALA A 89 18.37 -13.67 10.92
N SER A 90 19.13 -12.60 10.70
CA SER A 90 20.59 -12.64 10.65
C SER A 90 21.22 -12.91 12.02
N PHE A 91 20.61 -12.42 13.11
CA PHE A 91 21.09 -12.65 14.48
C PHE A 91 20.52 -13.92 15.14
N GLY A 92 19.40 -14.45 14.64
CA GLY A 92 18.77 -15.67 15.17
C GLY A 92 19.39 -17.00 14.70
N ASN A 93 20.27 -16.96 13.69
CA ASN A 93 20.94 -18.15 13.13
C ASN A 93 22.34 -18.43 13.74
N VAL A 94 22.73 -17.73 14.81
CA VAL A 94 24.04 -17.88 15.49
C VAL A 94 23.88 -18.60 16.84
N SER A 95 23.05 -19.64 16.91
CA SER A 95 22.85 -20.44 18.14
C SER A 95 22.86 -21.92 17.83
#